data_AF-W7PZ38-F1
#
_entry.id   AF-W7PZ38-F1
#
_cell.length_a   1.000
_cell.length_b   1.000
_cell.length_c   1.000
_cell.angle_alpha   90.00
_cell.angle_beta   90.00
_cell.angle_gamma   90.00
#
_symmetry.space_group_name_H-M   'P 1'
#
loop_
_entity.id
_entity.type
_entity.pdbx_description
1 polymer ?
#
loop_
_entity_poly.entity_id
_entity_poly.type
_entity_poly.pdbx_seq_one_letter_code
_entity_poly.pdbx_strand_id
1 'polypeptide(L)'
;MVASLPAGRIDNLFTGWNGRALLSWPGRGVALEVDTVPSLSRYLLFSPGESADFFCFEPVSHEVDAHHFDDPIAHGLVELQRGQSLRQQWRFSLAWSTR
;
A
#
# COMPACT_ATOMS: atom_id res chain seq x y z
N MET A 1 -10.75 0.80 -16.10
CA MET A 1 -11.82 0.07 -15.37
C MET A 1 -11.47 0.15 -13.90
N VAL A 2 -12.29 0.83 -13.09
CA VAL A 2 -12.11 0.88 -11.63
C VAL A 2 -12.92 -0.28 -11.06
N ALA A 3 -12.28 -1.18 -10.31
CA ALA A 3 -12.97 -2.29 -9.66
C ALA A 3 -13.35 -1.90 -8.24
N SER A 4 -14.55 -2.27 -7.80
CA SER A 4 -14.96 -2.16 -6.40
C SER A 4 -14.20 -3.17 -5.54
N LEU A 5 -14.01 -2.87 -4.26
CA LEU A 5 -13.55 -3.87 -3.30
C LEU A 5 -14.57 -5.03 -3.22
N PRO A 6 -14.11 -6.27 -3.08
CA PRO A 6 -14.95 -7.41 -2.71
C PRO A 6 -15.82 -7.14 -1.47
N ALA A 7 -17.01 -7.75 -1.42
CA ALA A 7 -17.93 -7.60 -0.28
C ALA A 7 -17.42 -8.26 1.01
N GLY A 8 -16.60 -9.31 0.87
CA GLY A 8 -16.01 -10.04 2.00
C GLY A 8 -14.77 -9.37 2.57
N ARG A 9 -14.33 -9.87 3.73
CA ARG A 9 -13.12 -9.39 4.40
C ARG A 9 -11.87 -9.61 3.55
N ILE A 10 -11.01 -8.60 3.50
CA ILE A 10 -9.63 -8.67 2.99
C ILE A 10 -8.70 -8.34 4.13
N ASP A 11 -7.63 -9.11 4.28
CA ASP A 11 -6.55 -8.85 5.22
C ASP A 11 -5.29 -9.53 4.70
N ASN A 12 -4.69 -8.94 3.68
CA ASN A 12 -3.67 -9.59 2.88
C ASN A 12 -2.55 -8.62 2.52
N LEU A 13 -1.34 -9.16 2.51
CA LEU A 13 -0.20 -8.53 1.88
C LEU A 13 -0.16 -8.92 0.40
N PHE A 14 0.06 -7.94 -0.46
CA PHE A 14 0.24 -8.10 -1.90
C PHE A 14 1.66 -7.68 -2.28
N THR A 15 2.26 -8.41 -3.22
CA THR A 15 3.61 -8.15 -3.77
C THR A 15 3.55 -7.85 -5.27
N GLY A 16 4.68 -7.43 -5.85
CA GLY A 16 4.78 -7.11 -7.29
C GLY A 16 4.13 -5.78 -7.68
N TRP A 17 3.76 -4.97 -6.70
CA TRP A 17 3.25 -3.63 -6.92
C TRP A 17 4.34 -2.70 -7.47
N ASN A 18 3.97 -1.65 -8.21
CA ASN A 18 4.92 -0.71 -8.80
C ASN A 18 5.09 0.58 -7.97
N GLY A 19 4.57 0.62 -6.76
CA GLY A 19 4.64 1.78 -5.87
C GLY A 19 3.58 2.86 -6.14
N ARG A 20 2.62 2.62 -7.05
CA ARG A 20 1.55 3.56 -7.41
C ARG A 20 0.14 2.98 -7.29
N ALA A 21 -0.77 3.68 -6.63
CA ALA A 21 -2.17 3.28 -6.54
C ALA A 21 -3.11 4.47 -6.76
N LEU A 22 -4.32 4.17 -7.25
CA LEU A 22 -5.42 5.12 -7.39
C LEU A 22 -6.62 4.58 -6.62
N LEU A 23 -7.04 5.32 -5.59
CA LEU A 23 -8.21 4.99 -4.78
C LEU A 23 -9.32 5.96 -5.19
N SER A 24 -10.44 5.47 -5.71
CA SER A 24 -11.50 6.33 -6.24
C SER A 24 -12.78 6.21 -5.42
N TRP A 25 -13.43 7.35 -5.18
CA TRP A 25 -14.80 7.42 -4.67
C TRP A 25 -15.68 8.08 -5.73
N PRO A 26 -16.15 7.32 -6.75
CA PRO A 26 -16.90 7.88 -7.88
C PRO A 26 -18.13 8.69 -7.44
N GLY A 27 -18.86 8.20 -6.42
CA GLY A 27 -20.04 8.90 -5.88
C GLY A 27 -19.73 10.26 -5.24
N ARG A 28 -18.47 10.54 -4.90
CA ARG A 28 -17.99 11.82 -4.36
C ARG A 28 -17.21 12.65 -5.37
N GLY A 29 -16.93 12.10 -6.56
CA GLY A 29 -16.12 12.77 -7.59
C GLY A 29 -14.66 13.02 -7.20
N VAL A 30 -14.12 12.22 -6.26
CA VAL A 30 -12.73 12.36 -5.78
C VAL A 30 -11.95 11.08 -5.97
N ALA A 31 -10.64 11.23 -6.13
CA ALA A 31 -9.68 10.16 -6.09
C ALA A 31 -8.45 10.55 -5.27
N LEU A 32 -7.76 9.55 -4.74
CA LEU A 32 -6.49 9.69 -4.04
C LEU A 32 -5.44 8.93 -4.84
N GLU A 33 -4.43 9.66 -5.32
CA GLU A 33 -3.23 9.07 -5.89
C GLU A 33 -2.21 8.82 -4.79
N VAL A 34 -1.66 7.61 -4.77
CA VAL A 34 -0.64 7.19 -3.82
C VAL A 34 0.63 6.84 -4.58
N ASP A 35 1.73 7.50 -4.23
CA ASP A 35 3.06 7.22 -4.77
C ASP A 35 4.06 7.02 -3.63
N THR A 36 5.03 6.14 -3.87
CA THR A 36 6.14 5.89 -2.94
C THR A 36 7.48 6.26 -3.58
N VAL A 37 8.40 6.81 -2.77
CA VAL A 37 9.76 7.15 -3.19
C VAL A 37 10.78 6.61 -2.18
N PRO A 38 11.65 5.65 -2.55
CA PRO A 38 11.63 4.89 -3.81
C PRO A 38 10.34 4.08 -3.97
N SER A 39 10.06 3.61 -5.19
CA SER A 39 8.88 2.78 -5.45
C SER A 39 8.94 1.49 -4.64
N LEU A 40 7.96 1.30 -3.76
CA LEU A 40 7.79 0.08 -2.98
C LEU A 40 7.04 -0.97 -3.80
N SER A 41 7.32 -2.23 -3.51
CA SER A 41 6.72 -3.37 -4.23
C SER A 41 5.63 -4.11 -3.47
N ARG A 42 5.24 -3.59 -2.30
CA ARG A 42 4.35 -4.28 -1.36
C ARG A 42 3.34 -3.32 -0.74
N TYR A 43 2.15 -3.85 -0.46
CA TYR A 43 1.14 -3.16 0.34
C TYR A 43 0.28 -4.18 1.09
N LEU A 44 -0.22 -3.79 2.26
CA LEU A 44 -1.35 -4.45 2.90
C LEU A 44 -2.65 -3.79 2.44
N LEU A 45 -3.66 -4.61 2.19
CA LEU A 45 -5.04 -4.15 2.01
C LEU A 45 -5.88 -4.82 3.07
N PHE A 46 -6.48 -4.00 3.92
CA PHE A 46 -7.46 -4.44 4.91
C PHE A 46 -8.83 -3.86 4.58
N SER A 47 -9.82 -4.72 4.47
CA SER A 47 -11.23 -4.32 4.38
C SER A 47 -12.03 -5.24 5.29
N PRO A 48 -12.74 -4.70 6.31
CA PRO A 48 -13.59 -5.53 7.17
C PRO A 48 -14.75 -6.24 6.44
N GLY A 49 -15.08 -5.78 5.22
CA GLY A 49 -16.24 -6.21 4.45
C GLY A 49 -17.24 -5.06 4.24
N GLU A 50 -18.31 -5.34 3.49
CA GLU A 50 -19.27 -4.33 3.00
C GLU A 50 -20.02 -3.53 4.08
N SER A 51 -20.10 -4.05 5.31
CA SER A 51 -20.76 -3.36 6.43
C SER A 51 -19.90 -2.25 7.05
N ALA A 52 -18.61 -2.19 6.71
CA ALA A 52 -17.71 -1.12 7.15
C ALA A 52 -17.68 0.04 6.14
N ASP A 53 -17.56 1.26 6.64
CA ASP A 53 -17.46 2.48 5.85
C ASP A 53 -16.01 2.86 5.51
N PHE A 54 -15.05 1.98 5.82
CA PHE A 54 -13.64 2.19 5.64
C PHE A 54 -12.91 0.95 5.13
N PHE A 55 -11.72 1.18 4.59
CA PHE A 55 -10.68 0.19 4.31
C PHE A 55 -9.32 0.84 4.52
N CYS A 56 -8.27 0.05 4.65
CA CYS A 56 -6.89 0.51 4.75
C CYS A 56 -6.10 0.06 3.53
N PHE A 57 -5.40 1.00 2.89
CA PHE A 57 -4.37 0.71 1.91
C PHE A 57 -3.04 1.17 2.48
N GLU A 58 -2.15 0.23 2.72
CA GLU A 58 -0.96 0.43 3.54
C GLU A 58 0.29 0.04 2.75
N PRO A 59 0.95 0.99 2.06
CA PRO A 59 2.19 0.67 1.39
C PRO A 59 3.28 0.40 2.42
N VAL A 60 3.95 -0.75 2.32
CA VAL A 60 4.96 -1.22 3.28
C VAL A 60 6.27 -1.54 2.56
N SER A 61 7.40 -1.39 3.26
CA SER A 61 8.71 -1.62 2.66
C SER A 61 9.13 -3.10 2.62
N HIS A 62 8.63 -3.89 3.56
CA HIS A 62 8.95 -5.30 3.74
C HIS A 62 7.70 -6.15 3.98
N GLU A 63 7.86 -7.46 3.98
CA GLU A 63 6.78 -8.40 4.26
C GLU A 63 6.41 -8.41 5.75
N VAL A 64 5.18 -8.83 6.04
CA VAL A 64 4.80 -9.17 7.41
C VAL A 64 5.73 -10.28 7.87
N ASP A 65 6.23 -10.15 9.09
CA ASP A 65 7.14 -11.13 9.70
C ASP A 65 8.54 -11.24 9.07
N ALA A 66 8.96 -10.25 8.25
CA ALA A 66 10.22 -10.28 7.49
C ALA A 66 11.48 -10.68 8.30
N HIS A 67 11.54 -10.35 9.60
CA HIS A 67 12.69 -10.67 10.46
C HIS A 67 12.86 -12.17 10.77
N HIS A 68 11.81 -12.98 10.63
CA HIS A 68 11.85 -14.40 10.99
C HIS A 68 12.14 -15.33 9.80
N PHE A 69 12.29 -14.79 8.59
CA PHE A 69 12.71 -15.57 7.43
C PHE A 69 14.24 -15.80 7.43
N ASP A 70 14.68 -16.85 6.75
CA ASP A 70 16.11 -17.18 6.61
C ASP A 70 16.92 -16.07 5.91
N ASP A 71 16.29 -15.32 4.98
CA ASP A 71 16.86 -14.15 4.31
C ASP A 71 15.93 -12.92 4.48
N PRO A 72 16.04 -12.18 5.59
CA PRO A 72 15.19 -11.01 5.86
C PRO A 72 15.28 -9.91 4.78
N ILE A 73 16.41 -9.82 4.08
CA ILE A 73 16.65 -8.80 3.04
C ILE A 73 15.85 -9.13 1.78
N ALA A 74 15.77 -10.41 1.38
CA ALA A 74 14.88 -10.85 0.30
C ALA A 74 13.41 -10.50 0.56
N HIS A 75 13.00 -10.49 1.83
CA HIS A 75 11.67 -10.11 2.29
C HIS A 75 11.49 -8.59 2.49
N GLY A 76 12.45 -7.77 2.04
CA GLY A 76 12.34 -6.32 1.89
C GLY A 76 12.93 -5.50 3.03
N LEU A 77 13.56 -6.14 4.03
CA LEU A 77 14.31 -5.39 5.03
C LEU A 77 15.58 -4.79 4.43
N VAL A 78 15.97 -3.65 4.98
CA VAL A 78 17.21 -2.96 4.63
C VAL A 78 18.09 -2.95 5.87
N GLU A 79 19.23 -3.63 5.81
CA GLU A 79 20.22 -3.57 6.87
C GLU A 79 20.91 -2.19 6.86
N LEU A 80 20.98 -1.55 8.03
CA LEU A 80 21.70 -0.28 8.21
C LEU A 80 22.85 -0.48 9.18
N GLN A 81 24.07 -0.24 8.70
CA GLN A 81 25.26 -0.20 9.54
C GLN A 81 25.30 1.10 10.36
N ARG A 82 26.21 1.15 11.35
CA ARG A 82 26.39 2.34 12.18
C ARG A 82 26.63 3.60 11.34
N GLY A 83 25.77 4.61 11.52
CA GLY A 83 25.86 5.88 10.81
C GLY A 83 25.13 5.92 9.46
N GLN A 84 24.55 4.80 9.00
CA GLN A 84 23.71 4.77 7.81
C GLN A 84 22.28 5.21 8.13
N SER A 85 21.56 5.64 7.09
CA SER A 85 20.16 6.04 7.18
C SER A 85 19.38 5.56 5.96
N LEU A 86 18.11 5.26 6.17
CA LEU A 86 17.14 4.99 5.11
C LEU A 86 16.10 6.12 5.11
N ARG A 87 15.74 6.60 3.92
CA ARG A 87 14.63 7.53 3.74
C ARG A 87 13.67 6.96 2.72
N GLN A 88 12.40 6.92 3.09
CA GLN A 88 11.29 6.55 2.23
C GLN A 88 10.21 7.61 2.38
N GLN A 89 9.42 7.84 1.33
CA GLN A 89 8.36 8.83 1.32
C GLN A 89 7.09 8.20 0.77
N TRP A 90 5.97 8.55 1.37
CA TRP A 90 4.63 8.24 0.90
C TRP A 90 3.97 9.56 0.55
N ARG A 91 3.43 9.67 -0.66
CA ARG A 91 2.75 10.85 -1.15
C ARG A 91 1.31 10.49 -1.42
N PHE A 92 0.41 11.30 -0.88
CA PHE A 92 -1.03 11.15 -1.02
C PHE A 92 -1.55 12.44 -1.65
N SER A 93 -1.93 12.36 -2.91
CA SER A 93 -2.37 13.52 -3.69
C SER A 93 -3.86 13.41 -3.97
N LEU A 94 -4.63 14.40 -3.54
CA LEU A 94 -6.06 14.47 -3.86
C LEU A 94 -6.24 14.92 -5.31
N ALA A 95 -6.98 14.14 -6.08
CA ALA A 95 -7.41 14.48 -7.44
C ALA A 95 -8.93 14.53 -7.51
N TRP A 96 -9.45 15.38 -8.39
CA TRP A 96 -10.86 15.39 -8.74
C TRP A 96 -11.09 14.44 -9.90
N SER A 97 -12.03 13.51 -9.75
CA SER A 97 -12.45 12.66 -10.86
C SER A 97 -13.29 13.52 -11.79
N THR A 98 -12.76 13.89 -12.95
CA THR A 98 -13.60 14.39 -14.04
C THR A 98 -14.62 13.32 -14.37
N ARG A 99 -15.90 13.71 -14.48
CA ARG A 99 -16.96 12.82 -14.97
C ARG A 99 -16.64 12.28 -16.35
#